data_AF-A0A1G5E4R7-F1
#
_entry.id   AF-A0A1G5E4R7-F1
#
_cell.length_a   1.000
_cell.length_b   1.000
_cell.length_c   1.000
_cell.angle_alpha   90.00
_cell.angle_beta   90.00
_cell.angle_gamma   90.00
#
_symmetry.space_group_name_H-M   'P 1'
#
loop_
_entity.id
_entity.type
_entity.pdbx_description
1 polymer ?
#
loop_
_entity_poly.entity_id
_entity_poly.type
_entity_poly.pdbx_seq_one_letter_code
_entity_poly.pdbx_strand_id
1 'polypeptide(L)'
;MTIWQLHLLNARGDLTVIMAEIRAHAREVLALVEARLDVPRFDLVVRVGDDVIPEWGIGGRAPARGVIELVVDPARLAPEHFRRTLVHELHHLARWEGPGYGRSLGEALVSEGLAGHFVTEILGGPADPWDQVRPGAGVLKQAASLWARPDYDHGAWFFGRGKMRKWTGYGLGHRIVAEHMAEGETAAALVHAPADAFRAALRRLMAADGVELTEEEEAALVLAEAGAEASRDDRGASPPEPPGYLSTEDEARELPSAGAAEEEKAEEAAGEGAAEMGLPRDRGHEDGQREVEAEDQEDRAQ
;
A
#
# COMPACT_ATOMS: atom_id res chain seq x y z
N MET A 1 21.87 -13.95 10.27
CA MET A 1 22.52 -12.70 9.82
C MET A 1 22.58 -12.70 8.32
N THR A 2 21.59 -12.08 7.70
CA THR A 2 21.45 -11.89 6.26
C THR A 2 22.45 -10.85 5.77
N ILE A 3 22.98 -11.04 4.57
CA ILE A 3 23.84 -10.04 3.91
C ILE A 3 22.93 -9.12 3.11
N TRP A 4 22.92 -7.84 3.47
CA TRP A 4 22.11 -6.81 2.84
C TRP A 4 22.89 -5.49 2.69
N GLN A 5 22.40 -4.60 1.83
CA GLN A 5 22.95 -3.24 1.66
C GLN A 5 21.84 -2.19 1.78
N LEU A 6 22.23 -0.97 2.15
CA LEU A 6 21.31 0.16 2.35
C LEU A 6 21.69 1.37 1.50
N HIS A 7 20.94 1.59 0.43
CA HIS A 7 21.13 2.66 -0.54
C HIS A 7 20.20 3.83 -0.23
N LEU A 8 20.72 4.84 0.46
CA LEU A 8 19.99 6.09 0.71
C LEU A 8 20.26 7.05 -0.46
N LEU A 9 19.27 7.29 -1.31
CA LEU A 9 19.41 8.09 -2.54
C LEU A 9 19.44 9.61 -2.25
N ASN A 10 20.39 10.03 -1.43
CA ASN A 10 20.45 11.35 -0.80
C ASN A 10 21.26 12.40 -1.60
N ALA A 11 21.29 12.33 -2.93
CA ALA A 11 22.16 13.18 -3.76
C ALA A 11 21.85 14.69 -3.67
N ARG A 12 20.64 15.06 -3.24
CA ARG A 12 20.20 16.46 -3.02
C ARG A 12 20.20 16.89 -1.53
N GLY A 13 20.41 15.96 -0.61
CA GLY A 13 20.31 16.19 0.83
C GLY A 13 18.93 15.91 1.46
N ASP A 14 17.91 15.61 0.65
CA ASP A 14 16.51 15.43 1.06
C ASP A 14 16.29 14.41 2.20
N LEU A 15 17.10 13.34 2.29
CA LEU A 15 17.03 12.32 3.36
C LEU A 15 17.88 12.66 4.60
N THR A 16 18.74 13.69 4.56
CA THR A 16 19.84 13.88 5.52
C THR A 16 19.38 13.90 6.97
N VAL A 17 18.22 14.50 7.22
CA VAL A 17 17.61 14.65 8.55
C VAL A 17 17.11 13.35 9.18
N ILE A 18 16.92 12.27 8.40
CA ILE A 18 16.41 10.96 8.88
C ILE A 18 17.35 9.79 8.57
N MET A 19 18.58 10.05 8.09
CA MET A 19 19.53 8.98 7.74
C MET A 19 19.96 8.13 8.95
N ALA A 20 19.87 8.65 10.17
CA ALA A 20 20.24 7.93 11.38
C ALA A 20 19.14 6.95 11.79
N GLU A 21 17.89 7.43 11.82
CA GLU A 21 16.66 6.72 12.14
C GLU A 21 16.44 5.55 11.16
N ILE A 22 16.53 5.80 9.85
CA ILE A 22 16.44 4.75 8.82
C ILE A 22 17.48 3.64 9.08
N ARG A 23 18.73 4.03 9.41
CA ARG A 23 19.82 3.08 9.70
C ARG A 23 19.68 2.36 11.05
N ALA A 24 18.95 2.92 12.00
CA ALA A 24 18.61 2.26 13.25
C ALA A 24 17.46 1.26 13.01
N HIS A 25 16.32 1.75 12.56
CA HIS A 25 15.10 0.97 12.40
C HIS A 25 15.24 -0.17 11.39
N ALA A 26 15.98 0.01 10.29
CA ALA A 26 16.22 -1.09 9.35
C ALA A 26 17.03 -2.25 9.96
N ARG A 27 17.95 -1.96 10.92
CA ARG A 27 18.68 -3.00 11.67
C ARG A 27 17.81 -3.66 12.74
N GLU A 28 17.01 -2.86 13.45
CA GLU A 28 16.07 -3.36 14.47
C GLU A 28 15.04 -4.31 13.83
N VAL A 29 14.41 -3.90 12.74
CA VAL A 29 13.42 -4.68 12.00
C VAL A 29 14.04 -5.96 11.45
N LEU A 30 15.20 -5.90 10.79
CA LEU A 30 15.83 -7.11 10.26
C LEU A 30 16.19 -8.10 11.37
N ALA A 31 16.66 -7.62 12.53
CA ALA A 31 16.94 -8.49 13.68
C ALA A 31 15.69 -9.16 14.27
N LEU A 32 14.52 -8.51 14.19
CA LEU A 32 13.23 -9.10 14.58
C LEU A 32 12.73 -10.12 13.54
N VAL A 33 12.86 -9.81 12.25
CA VAL A 33 12.42 -10.67 11.15
C VAL A 33 13.30 -11.91 11.01
N GLU A 34 14.63 -11.79 11.08
CA GLU A 34 15.57 -12.93 11.07
C GLU A 34 15.34 -13.94 12.22
N ALA A 35 14.65 -13.54 13.29
CA ALA A 35 14.30 -14.42 14.40
C ALA A 35 13.06 -15.32 14.11
N ARG A 36 12.40 -15.13 12.96
CA ARG A 36 11.17 -15.85 12.56
C ARG A 36 11.19 -16.37 11.12
N LEU A 37 11.91 -15.70 10.22
CA LEU A 37 11.85 -15.90 8.78
C LEU A 37 13.27 -15.88 8.20
N ASP A 38 13.56 -16.80 7.26
CA ASP A 38 14.83 -16.75 6.53
C ASP A 38 14.77 -15.64 5.47
N VAL A 39 15.58 -14.60 5.66
CA VAL A 39 15.58 -13.42 4.79
C VAL A 39 16.68 -13.58 3.74
N PRO A 40 16.35 -13.65 2.43
CA PRO A 40 17.37 -13.76 1.39
C PRO A 40 18.22 -12.50 1.30
N ARG A 41 19.37 -12.58 0.62
CA ARG A 41 20.26 -11.41 0.43
C ARG A 41 19.56 -10.35 -0.41
N PHE A 42 19.65 -9.08 0.01
CA PHE A 42 18.90 -8.01 -0.64
C PHE A 42 19.54 -6.62 -0.56
N ASP A 43 19.13 -5.77 -1.48
CA ASP A 43 19.39 -4.33 -1.49
C ASP A 43 18.13 -3.59 -1.01
N LEU A 44 18.27 -2.78 0.05
CA LEU A 44 17.24 -1.84 0.51
C LEU A 44 17.51 -0.46 -0.06
N VAL A 45 16.67 -0.02 -0.99
CA VAL A 45 16.74 1.31 -1.61
C VAL A 45 15.75 2.24 -0.92
N VAL A 46 16.18 3.42 -0.51
CA VAL A 46 15.30 4.44 0.09
C VAL A 46 15.45 5.76 -0.65
N ARG A 47 14.34 6.33 -1.11
CA ARG A 47 14.27 7.63 -1.81
C ARG A 47 13.20 8.54 -1.21
N VAL A 48 13.34 9.84 -1.42
CA VAL A 48 12.23 10.79 -1.27
C VAL A 48 11.36 10.75 -2.53
N GLY A 49 10.05 10.94 -2.37
CA GLY A 49 9.09 11.07 -3.46
C GLY A 49 7.65 11.05 -2.94
N ASP A 50 6.72 11.36 -3.83
CA ASP A 50 5.30 11.55 -3.50
C ASP A 50 4.47 10.24 -3.57
N ASP A 51 5.09 9.13 -3.99
CA ASP A 51 4.49 7.79 -4.13
C ASP A 51 4.27 7.09 -2.76
N VAL A 52 3.68 7.80 -1.81
CA VAL A 52 3.53 7.40 -0.40
C VAL A 52 2.06 7.31 0.02
N ILE A 53 1.79 6.55 1.08
CA ILE A 53 0.51 6.64 1.79
C ILE A 53 0.49 8.00 2.54
N PRO A 54 -0.41 8.95 2.19
CA PRO A 54 -0.31 10.34 2.67
C PRO A 54 -0.45 10.51 4.19
N GLU A 55 -1.17 9.59 4.84
CA GLU A 55 -1.35 9.53 6.29
C GLU A 55 -0.12 8.96 7.02
N TRP A 56 0.77 8.26 6.31
CA TRP A 56 1.91 7.54 6.88
C TRP A 56 3.27 8.15 6.56
N GLY A 57 3.40 8.85 5.43
CA GLY A 57 4.67 9.40 4.94
C GLY A 57 5.62 8.35 4.35
N ILE A 58 5.12 7.15 4.01
CA ILE A 58 5.90 6.07 3.39
C ILE A 58 5.06 5.26 2.40
N GLY A 59 5.71 4.73 1.37
CA GLY A 59 5.26 3.63 0.53
C GLY A 59 6.37 2.59 0.38
N GLY A 60 6.01 1.31 0.26
CA GLY A 60 6.94 0.20 0.05
C GLY A 60 6.62 -0.62 -1.19
N ARG A 61 7.62 -1.35 -1.70
CA ARG A 61 7.48 -2.45 -2.67
C ARG A 61 8.72 -3.35 -2.68
N ALA A 62 8.52 -4.65 -2.89
CA ALA A 62 9.59 -5.61 -3.22
C ALA A 62 9.46 -6.03 -4.71
N PRO A 63 10.00 -5.24 -5.67
CA PRO A 63 9.66 -5.39 -7.10
C PRO A 63 10.33 -6.59 -7.77
N ALA A 64 11.37 -7.15 -7.16
CA ALA A 64 12.13 -8.29 -7.69
C ALA A 64 12.79 -9.08 -6.54
N ARG A 65 13.24 -10.31 -6.85
CA ARG A 65 14.08 -11.10 -5.93
C ARG A 65 15.29 -10.27 -5.49
N GLY A 66 15.51 -10.14 -4.19
CA GLY A 66 16.66 -9.42 -3.63
C GLY A 66 16.56 -7.89 -3.64
N VAL A 67 15.39 -7.29 -3.89
CA VAL A 67 15.23 -5.82 -3.87
C VAL A 67 14.02 -5.41 -3.04
N ILE A 68 14.20 -4.41 -2.16
CA ILE A 68 13.12 -3.64 -1.54
C ILE A 68 13.33 -2.16 -1.86
N GLU A 69 12.29 -1.47 -2.30
CA GLU A 69 12.26 -0.03 -2.51
C GLU A 69 11.29 0.62 -1.50
N LEU A 70 11.77 1.64 -0.79
CA LEU A 70 10.96 2.49 0.07
C LEU A 70 10.97 3.93 -0.46
N VAL A 71 9.78 4.53 -0.54
CA VAL A 71 9.56 5.95 -0.84
C VAL A 71 9.11 6.64 0.43
N VAL A 72 9.70 7.77 0.80
CA VAL A 72 9.37 8.48 2.06
C VAL A 72 9.13 9.98 1.86
N ASP A 73 8.21 10.53 2.63
CA ASP A 73 8.12 11.96 2.96
C ASP A 73 8.78 12.17 4.35
N PRO A 74 10.00 12.73 4.42
CA PRO A 74 10.70 12.97 5.68
C PRO A 74 9.97 13.88 6.67
N ALA A 75 8.98 14.67 6.22
CA ALA A 75 8.19 15.54 7.09
C ALA A 75 6.97 14.83 7.73
N ARG A 76 6.63 13.61 7.28
CA ARG A 76 5.49 12.81 7.76
C ARG A 76 5.88 11.45 8.33
N LEU A 77 7.06 10.93 7.99
CA LEU A 77 7.51 9.60 8.36
C LEU A 77 7.59 9.41 9.88
N ALA A 78 6.68 8.59 10.43
CA ALA A 78 6.79 8.11 11.80
C ALA A 78 7.67 6.85 11.87
N PRO A 79 8.49 6.67 12.94
CA PRO A 79 9.27 5.45 13.17
C PRO A 79 8.47 4.15 13.10
N GLU A 80 7.22 4.16 13.58
CA GLU A 80 6.34 2.99 13.54
C GLU A 80 5.91 2.64 12.12
N HIS A 81 5.53 3.63 11.30
CA HIS A 81 5.18 3.41 9.90
C HIS A 81 6.36 2.84 9.11
N PHE A 82 7.58 3.38 9.32
CA PHE A 82 8.79 2.83 8.72
C PHE A 82 9.00 1.35 9.08
N ARG A 83 8.84 1.00 10.37
CA ARG A 83 8.99 -0.38 10.85
C ARG A 83 7.96 -1.32 10.25
N ARG A 84 6.69 -0.93 10.23
CA ARG A 84 5.58 -1.74 9.72
C ARG A 84 5.71 -1.99 8.21
N THR A 85 5.94 -0.95 7.41
CA THR A 85 6.17 -1.12 5.97
C THR A 85 7.40 -1.98 5.69
N LEU A 86 8.51 -1.82 6.41
CA LEU A 86 9.69 -2.66 6.18
C LEU A 86 9.46 -4.13 6.56
N VAL A 87 8.66 -4.44 7.58
CA VAL A 87 8.25 -5.84 7.87
C VAL A 87 7.39 -6.42 6.74
N HIS A 88 6.45 -5.63 6.19
CA HIS A 88 5.61 -6.02 5.04
C HIS A 88 6.46 -6.37 3.81
N GLU A 89 7.39 -5.49 3.44
CA GLU A 89 8.26 -5.73 2.27
C GLU A 89 9.27 -6.86 2.50
N LEU A 90 9.74 -7.09 3.73
CA LEU A 90 10.60 -8.24 4.04
C LEU A 90 9.86 -9.58 3.90
N HIS A 91 8.54 -9.62 4.14
CA HIS A 91 7.74 -10.80 3.86
C HIS A 91 7.62 -11.05 2.34
N HIS A 92 7.32 -10.02 1.54
CA HIS A 92 7.30 -10.13 0.08
C HIS A 92 8.68 -10.56 -0.48
N LEU A 93 9.77 -9.98 0.04
CA LEU A 93 11.15 -10.33 -0.29
C LEU A 93 11.47 -11.81 -0.03
N ALA A 94 11.05 -12.37 1.10
CA ALA A 94 11.23 -13.80 1.37
C ALA A 94 10.34 -14.66 0.45
N ARG A 95 9.09 -14.25 0.22
CA ARG A 95 8.13 -14.95 -0.65
C ARG A 95 8.60 -15.08 -2.10
N TRP A 96 9.46 -14.17 -2.58
CA TRP A 96 10.17 -14.25 -3.87
C TRP A 96 11.07 -15.48 -4.06
N GLU A 97 11.50 -16.15 -2.99
CA GLU A 97 12.23 -17.42 -3.09
C GLU A 97 11.31 -18.64 -3.30
N GLY A 98 9.99 -18.46 -3.15
CA GLY A 98 8.95 -19.45 -3.46
C GLY A 98 8.05 -18.98 -4.62
N PRO A 99 6.73 -18.74 -4.40
CA PRO A 99 5.80 -18.36 -5.46
C PRO A 99 5.93 -16.90 -5.93
N GLY A 100 6.67 -16.06 -5.20
CA GLY A 100 6.70 -14.61 -5.41
C GLY A 100 5.38 -13.91 -5.11
N TYR A 101 5.29 -12.64 -5.47
CA TYR A 101 4.07 -11.83 -5.32
C TYR A 101 2.88 -12.45 -6.08
N GLY A 102 3.16 -13.05 -7.25
CA GLY A 102 2.17 -13.73 -8.09
C GLY A 102 1.75 -12.92 -9.31
N ARG A 103 0.88 -13.52 -10.13
CA ARG A 103 0.33 -12.91 -11.35
C ARG A 103 -1.20 -12.91 -11.38
N SER A 104 -1.88 -13.82 -10.66
CA SER A 104 -3.35 -13.81 -10.57
C SER A 104 -3.87 -13.02 -9.36
N LEU A 105 -5.17 -12.69 -9.37
CA LEU A 105 -5.84 -12.06 -8.22
C LEU A 105 -5.63 -12.87 -6.93
N GLY A 106 -5.85 -14.19 -6.98
CA GLY A 106 -5.70 -15.07 -5.83
C GLY A 106 -4.26 -15.10 -5.28
N GLU A 107 -3.26 -15.05 -6.16
CA GLU A 107 -1.86 -14.97 -5.73
C GLU A 107 -1.55 -13.62 -5.05
N ALA A 108 -2.03 -12.50 -5.58
CA ALA A 108 -1.85 -11.18 -4.96
C ALA A 108 -2.61 -11.03 -3.63
N LEU A 109 -3.88 -11.47 -3.55
CA LEU A 109 -4.67 -11.46 -2.32
C LEU A 109 -3.97 -12.23 -1.18
N VAL A 110 -3.40 -13.39 -1.49
CA VAL A 110 -2.66 -14.20 -0.51
C VAL A 110 -1.32 -13.57 -0.15
N SER A 111 -0.57 -13.03 -1.13
CA SER A 111 0.71 -12.35 -0.86
C SER A 111 0.56 -11.15 0.07
N GLU A 112 -0.42 -10.27 -0.20
CA GLU A 112 -0.68 -9.08 0.64
C GLU A 112 -1.27 -9.47 1.99
N GLY A 113 -2.20 -10.42 2.03
CA GLY A 113 -2.78 -10.90 3.29
C GLY A 113 -1.74 -11.50 4.23
N LEU A 114 -0.81 -12.31 3.72
CA LEU A 114 0.29 -12.88 4.51
C LEU A 114 1.24 -11.80 5.00
N ALA A 115 1.58 -10.80 4.18
CA ALA A 115 2.46 -9.70 4.57
C ALA A 115 1.83 -8.86 5.70
N GLY A 116 0.53 -8.50 5.60
CA GLY A 116 -0.19 -7.79 6.65
C GLY A 116 -0.30 -8.58 7.97
N HIS A 117 -0.56 -9.90 7.89
CA HIS A 117 -0.50 -10.76 9.09
C HIS A 117 0.90 -10.82 9.68
N PHE A 118 1.95 -10.89 8.86
CA PHE A 118 3.34 -10.93 9.31
C PHE A 118 3.77 -9.64 10.03
N VAL A 119 3.28 -8.46 9.63
CA VAL A 119 3.43 -7.21 10.40
C VAL A 119 2.94 -7.39 11.84
N THR A 120 1.75 -7.99 12.03
CA THR A 120 1.23 -8.26 13.38
C THR A 120 1.95 -9.42 14.10
N GLU A 121 2.51 -10.39 13.39
CA GLU A 121 3.27 -11.52 13.97
C GLU A 121 4.63 -11.07 14.58
N ILE A 122 5.22 -10.01 14.01
CA ILE A 122 6.53 -9.46 14.39
C ILE A 122 6.39 -8.27 15.36
N LEU A 123 5.50 -7.32 15.08
CA LEU A 123 5.38 -6.07 15.84
C LEU A 123 4.18 -6.03 16.79
N GLY A 124 3.19 -6.93 16.59
CA GLY A 124 1.93 -6.90 17.32
C GLY A 124 1.06 -5.69 16.97
N GLY A 125 0.20 -5.31 17.91
CA GLY A 125 -0.82 -4.29 17.71
C GLY A 125 -1.98 -4.75 16.82
N PRO A 126 -2.82 -3.82 16.35
CA PRO A 126 -3.84 -4.13 15.34
C PRO A 126 -3.21 -4.36 13.95
N ALA A 127 -3.97 -4.97 13.04
CA ALA A 127 -3.68 -4.96 11.61
C ALA A 127 -3.81 -3.54 11.03
N ASP A 128 -3.23 -3.29 9.85
CA ASP A 128 -3.17 -1.94 9.29
C ASP A 128 -4.51 -1.45 8.70
N PRO A 129 -4.69 -0.12 8.48
CA PRO A 129 -5.99 0.44 8.10
C PRO A 129 -6.58 -0.13 6.79
N TRP A 130 -5.73 -0.59 5.88
CA TRP A 130 -6.11 -1.30 4.65
C TRP A 130 -6.53 -2.76 4.91
N ASP A 131 -5.81 -3.49 5.77
CA ASP A 131 -6.13 -4.87 6.15
C ASP A 131 -7.43 -4.98 6.96
N GLN A 132 -7.82 -3.90 7.63
CA GLN A 132 -9.10 -3.76 8.31
C GLN A 132 -10.29 -3.43 7.37
N VAL A 133 -10.06 -3.20 6.06
CA VAL A 133 -11.14 -2.88 5.11
C VAL A 133 -12.03 -4.09 4.88
N ARG A 134 -13.24 -4.07 5.45
CA ARG A 134 -14.27 -5.04 5.09
C ARG A 134 -14.70 -4.84 3.62
N PRO A 135 -14.61 -5.89 2.77
CA PRO A 135 -15.10 -5.86 1.40
C PRO A 135 -16.60 -5.61 1.29
N GLY A 136 -17.05 -5.14 0.13
CA GLY A 136 -18.47 -5.00 -0.19
C GLY A 136 -19.18 -6.34 -0.44
N ALA A 137 -20.50 -6.32 -0.47
CA ALA A 137 -21.31 -7.49 -0.85
C ALA A 137 -20.95 -7.98 -2.27
N GLY A 138 -20.93 -9.30 -2.45
CA GLY A 138 -20.57 -9.95 -3.73
C GLY A 138 -19.07 -10.04 -4.02
N VAL A 139 -18.20 -9.30 -3.32
CA VAL A 139 -16.75 -9.30 -3.59
C VAL A 139 -16.12 -10.68 -3.40
N LEU A 140 -16.55 -11.47 -2.40
CA LEU A 140 -16.09 -12.86 -2.22
C LEU A 140 -16.36 -13.74 -3.46
N LYS A 141 -17.56 -13.61 -4.05
CA LYS A 141 -17.97 -14.33 -5.26
C LYS A 141 -17.15 -13.89 -6.49
N GLN A 142 -16.87 -12.60 -6.58
CA GLN A 142 -16.00 -12.03 -7.62
C GLN A 142 -14.53 -12.47 -7.46
N ALA A 143 -14.05 -12.59 -6.23
CA ALA A 143 -12.69 -13.09 -5.95
C ALA A 143 -12.54 -14.57 -6.31
N ALA A 144 -13.57 -15.39 -6.05
CA ALA A 144 -13.59 -16.80 -6.45
C ALA A 144 -13.53 -16.95 -7.98
N SER A 145 -14.38 -16.24 -8.73
CA SER A 145 -14.42 -16.35 -10.19
C SER A 145 -13.20 -15.73 -10.90
N LEU A 146 -12.54 -14.76 -10.28
CA LEU A 146 -11.30 -14.16 -10.79
C LEU A 146 -10.00 -14.77 -10.21
N TRP A 147 -10.08 -15.76 -9.32
CA TRP A 147 -8.93 -16.23 -8.52
C TRP A 147 -7.68 -16.57 -9.34
N ALA A 148 -7.86 -17.29 -10.45
CA ALA A 148 -6.79 -17.74 -11.34
C ALA A 148 -6.54 -16.77 -12.52
N ARG A 149 -7.26 -15.64 -12.62
CA ARG A 149 -7.15 -14.70 -13.74
C ARG A 149 -5.92 -13.80 -13.58
N PRO A 150 -4.97 -13.79 -14.55
CA PRO A 150 -3.83 -12.88 -14.54
C PRO A 150 -4.15 -11.49 -15.13
N ASP A 151 -5.31 -11.35 -15.77
CA ASP A 151 -5.81 -10.17 -16.47
C ASP A 151 -6.84 -9.37 -15.63
N TYR A 152 -6.75 -9.48 -14.31
CA TYR A 152 -7.61 -8.74 -13.37
C TYR A 152 -7.14 -7.28 -13.22
N ASP A 153 -8.07 -6.34 -13.00
CA ASP A 153 -7.74 -4.94 -12.74
C ASP A 153 -7.20 -4.76 -11.31
N HIS A 154 -5.88 -4.95 -11.17
CA HIS A 154 -5.16 -4.78 -9.91
C HIS A 154 -5.41 -3.41 -9.27
N GLY A 155 -5.44 -2.34 -10.07
CA GLY A 155 -5.71 -0.99 -9.59
C GLY A 155 -7.09 -0.87 -8.94
N ALA A 156 -8.13 -1.42 -9.59
CA ALA A 156 -9.48 -1.44 -9.02
C ALA A 156 -9.57 -2.22 -7.69
N TRP A 157 -8.86 -3.35 -7.57
CA TRP A 157 -8.90 -4.16 -6.35
C TRP A 157 -8.15 -3.52 -5.17
N PHE A 158 -6.92 -3.04 -5.38
CA PHE A 158 -6.03 -2.62 -4.30
C PHE A 158 -6.09 -1.10 -4.04
N PHE A 159 -6.18 -0.27 -5.08
CA PHE A 159 -6.27 1.19 -4.95
C PHE A 159 -7.72 1.73 -5.01
N GLY A 160 -8.64 0.95 -5.60
CA GLY A 160 -10.06 1.30 -5.72
C GLY A 160 -10.40 1.94 -7.07
N ARG A 161 -11.58 1.63 -7.61
CA ARG A 161 -12.08 2.21 -8.88
C ARG A 161 -13.59 2.06 -8.98
N GLY A 162 -14.29 3.14 -9.30
CA GLY A 162 -15.75 3.15 -9.53
C GLY A 162 -16.55 2.68 -8.31
N LYS A 163 -17.06 1.43 -8.34
CA LYS A 163 -17.79 0.82 -7.22
C LYS A 163 -16.91 0.00 -6.26
N MET A 164 -15.66 -0.31 -6.64
CA MET A 164 -14.73 -1.04 -5.79
C MET A 164 -14.04 -0.08 -4.82
N ARG A 165 -14.22 -0.30 -3.52
CA ARG A 165 -13.64 0.53 -2.45
C ARG A 165 -12.11 0.41 -2.45
N LYS A 166 -11.41 1.51 -2.20
CA LYS A 166 -9.95 1.52 -1.93
C LYS A 166 -9.60 0.49 -0.86
N TRP A 167 -8.50 -0.24 -1.08
CA TRP A 167 -8.01 -1.34 -0.25
C TRP A 167 -8.91 -2.59 -0.11
N THR A 168 -9.87 -2.81 -1.01
CA THR A 168 -10.69 -4.04 -0.97
C THR A 168 -9.84 -5.32 -1.10
N GLY A 169 -8.77 -5.29 -1.91
CA GLY A 169 -7.83 -6.40 -2.06
C GLY A 169 -7.10 -6.75 -0.75
N TYR A 170 -6.48 -5.77 -0.09
CA TYR A 170 -5.79 -5.96 1.20
C TYR A 170 -6.71 -6.58 2.25
N GLY A 171 -7.84 -5.93 2.56
CA GLY A 171 -8.75 -6.39 3.59
C GLY A 171 -9.50 -7.69 3.26
N LEU A 172 -9.63 -8.06 1.97
CA LEU A 172 -10.05 -9.40 1.59
C LEU A 172 -8.94 -10.43 1.80
N GLY A 173 -7.71 -10.14 1.35
CA GLY A 173 -6.56 -11.02 1.51
C GLY A 173 -6.30 -11.34 2.98
N HIS A 174 -6.28 -10.31 3.83
CA HIS A 174 -6.14 -10.44 5.27
C HIS A 174 -7.28 -11.27 5.92
N ARG A 175 -8.54 -11.16 5.43
CA ARG A 175 -9.64 -12.07 5.86
C ARG A 175 -9.38 -13.52 5.46
N ILE A 176 -8.99 -13.78 4.21
CA ILE A 176 -8.75 -15.14 3.68
C ILE A 176 -7.59 -15.81 4.42
N VAL A 177 -6.50 -15.08 4.64
CA VAL A 177 -5.32 -15.58 5.34
C VAL A 177 -5.63 -15.83 6.83
N ALA A 178 -6.41 -14.96 7.49
CA ALA A 178 -6.87 -15.20 8.87
C ALA A 178 -7.71 -16.48 8.99
N GLU A 179 -8.63 -16.70 8.05
CA GLU A 179 -9.49 -17.88 8.00
C GLU A 179 -8.68 -19.18 7.75
N HIS A 180 -7.53 -19.11 7.06
CA HIS A 180 -6.62 -20.23 6.88
C HIS A 180 -5.75 -20.47 8.13
N MET A 181 -5.13 -19.42 8.67
CA MET A 181 -4.28 -19.45 9.87
C MET A 181 -5.04 -19.87 11.15
N ALA A 182 -6.37 -19.84 11.15
CA ALA A 182 -7.21 -20.43 12.19
C ALA A 182 -6.92 -21.93 12.45
N GLU A 183 -6.31 -22.63 11.50
CA GLU A 183 -5.88 -24.03 11.62
C GLU A 183 -4.54 -24.21 12.38
N GLY A 184 -3.84 -23.11 12.70
CA GLY A 184 -2.70 -23.07 13.62
C GLY A 184 -1.34 -22.64 13.04
N GLU A 185 -1.27 -22.33 11.74
CA GLU A 185 -0.04 -21.88 11.08
C GLU A 185 0.18 -20.35 11.23
N THR A 186 1.43 -19.90 11.09
CA THR A 186 1.80 -18.48 11.14
C THR A 186 2.09 -17.93 9.74
N ALA A 187 2.07 -16.60 9.58
CA ALA A 187 2.40 -15.97 8.30
C ALA A 187 3.85 -16.28 7.89
N ALA A 188 4.78 -16.30 8.84
CA ALA A 188 6.16 -16.72 8.61
C ALA A 188 6.28 -18.15 8.04
N ALA A 189 5.49 -19.10 8.56
CA ALA A 189 5.46 -20.48 8.06
C ALA A 189 4.84 -20.59 6.65
N LEU A 190 3.80 -19.79 6.40
CA LEU A 190 3.06 -19.75 5.14
C LEU A 190 3.71 -18.88 4.04
N VAL A 191 4.90 -18.31 4.28
CA VAL A 191 5.59 -17.40 3.34
C VAL A 191 5.70 -17.94 1.91
N HIS A 192 5.92 -19.25 1.74
CA HIS A 192 6.01 -19.91 0.43
C HIS A 192 4.72 -20.63 0.00
N ALA A 193 3.63 -20.56 0.78
CA ALA A 193 2.39 -21.25 0.49
C ALA A 193 1.76 -20.72 -0.82
N PRO A 194 1.42 -21.60 -1.79
CA PRO A 194 0.77 -21.20 -3.04
C PRO A 194 -0.68 -20.80 -2.79
N ALA A 195 -1.22 -19.92 -3.63
CA ALA A 195 -2.55 -19.35 -3.44
C ALA A 195 -3.67 -20.39 -3.26
N ASP A 196 -3.60 -21.52 -3.96
CA ASP A 196 -4.68 -22.52 -3.91
C ASP A 196 -4.85 -23.20 -2.55
N ALA A 197 -3.85 -23.19 -1.67
CA ALA A 197 -3.99 -23.63 -0.28
C ALA A 197 -5.11 -22.84 0.46
N PHE A 198 -5.27 -21.57 0.09
CA PHE A 198 -6.22 -20.64 0.70
C PHE A 198 -7.64 -20.71 0.08
N ARG A 199 -7.86 -21.52 -0.96
CA ARG A 199 -9.21 -21.68 -1.56
C ARG A 199 -10.22 -22.29 -0.58
N ALA A 200 -9.77 -23.19 0.31
CA ALA A 200 -10.61 -23.72 1.37
C ALA A 200 -11.13 -22.60 2.29
N ALA A 201 -10.24 -21.69 2.70
CA ALA A 201 -10.58 -20.52 3.51
C ALA A 201 -11.53 -19.55 2.78
N LEU A 202 -11.31 -19.28 1.49
CA LEU A 202 -12.24 -18.48 0.68
C LEU A 202 -13.66 -19.10 0.65
N ARG A 203 -13.78 -20.42 0.48
CA ARG A 203 -15.08 -21.13 0.51
C ARG A 203 -15.74 -21.04 1.89
N ARG A 204 -14.98 -21.16 2.99
CA ARG A 204 -15.50 -20.98 4.35
C ARG A 204 -16.03 -19.56 4.58
N LEU A 205 -15.32 -18.52 4.12
CA LEU A 205 -15.81 -17.14 4.15
C LEU A 205 -17.06 -16.93 3.29
N MET A 206 -17.15 -17.55 2.11
CA MET A 206 -18.34 -17.50 1.26
C MET A 206 -19.55 -18.12 1.95
N ALA A 207 -19.42 -19.30 2.55
CA ALA A 207 -20.49 -19.94 3.31
C ALA A 207 -20.89 -19.10 4.55
N ALA A 208 -19.93 -18.51 5.26
CA ALA A 208 -20.18 -17.68 6.44
C ALA A 208 -20.89 -16.35 6.10
N ASP A 209 -20.54 -15.71 4.98
CA ASP A 209 -21.20 -14.48 4.49
C ASP A 209 -22.49 -14.79 3.67
N GLY A 210 -22.96 -16.05 3.63
CA GLY A 210 -24.23 -16.47 2.99
C GLY A 210 -24.22 -16.45 1.46
N VAL A 211 -23.04 -16.66 0.85
CA VAL A 211 -22.81 -16.53 -0.60
C VAL A 211 -23.09 -17.86 -1.32
N GLU A 212 -24.36 -18.09 -1.64
CA GLU A 212 -24.78 -19.23 -2.47
C GLU A 212 -24.21 -19.15 -3.91
N LEU A 213 -23.88 -20.31 -4.47
CA LEU A 213 -23.50 -20.52 -5.86
C LEU A 213 -24.57 -21.35 -6.56
N THR A 214 -24.79 -21.12 -7.86
CA THR A 214 -25.53 -22.08 -8.68
C THR A 214 -24.64 -23.27 -9.05
N GLU A 215 -25.25 -24.39 -9.44
CA GLU A 215 -24.52 -25.58 -9.94
C GLU A 215 -23.59 -25.24 -11.11
N GLU A 216 -24.00 -24.29 -11.98
CA GLU A 216 -23.20 -23.79 -13.11
C GLU A 216 -21.98 -22.98 -12.63
N GLU A 217 -22.15 -22.14 -11.59
CA GLU A 217 -21.06 -21.35 -11.01
C GLU A 217 -20.06 -22.21 -10.23
N GLU A 218 -20.54 -23.21 -9.48
CA GLU A 218 -19.68 -24.17 -8.78
C GLU A 218 -18.88 -25.02 -9.79
N ALA A 219 -19.53 -25.54 -10.83
CA ALA A 219 -18.85 -26.24 -11.92
C ALA A 219 -17.81 -25.36 -12.63
N ALA A 220 -18.11 -24.07 -12.86
CA ALA A 220 -17.16 -23.13 -13.44
C ALA A 220 -15.93 -22.88 -12.55
N LEU A 221 -16.09 -22.81 -11.22
CA LEU A 221 -14.96 -22.71 -10.28
C LEU A 221 -14.09 -23.96 -10.28
N VAL A 222 -14.68 -25.16 -10.28
CA VAL A 222 -13.95 -26.44 -10.34
C VAL A 222 -13.18 -26.59 -11.67
N LEU A 223 -13.77 -26.17 -12.79
CA LEU A 223 -13.09 -26.14 -14.09
C LEU A 223 -11.93 -25.12 -14.11
N ALA A 224 -12.12 -23.95 -13.51
CA ALA A 224 -11.06 -22.94 -13.39
C ALA A 224 -9.91 -23.39 -12.47
N GLU A 225 -10.18 -24.25 -11.48
CA GLU A 225 -9.16 -24.87 -10.62
C GLU A 225 -8.31 -25.89 -11.40
N ALA A 226 -8.94 -26.87 -12.05
CA ALA A 226 -8.22 -27.86 -12.85
C ALA A 226 -7.39 -27.22 -13.98
N GLY A 227 -7.92 -26.16 -14.61
CA GLY A 227 -7.18 -25.39 -15.62
C GLY A 227 -6.00 -24.60 -15.05
N ALA A 228 -6.11 -24.09 -13.81
CA ALA A 228 -5.02 -23.37 -13.15
C ALA A 228 -3.86 -24.29 -12.78
N GLU A 229 -4.14 -25.50 -12.26
CA GLU A 229 -3.11 -26.48 -11.91
C GLU A 229 -2.24 -26.86 -13.13
N ALA A 230 -2.88 -27.17 -14.26
CA ALA A 230 -2.19 -27.52 -15.50
C ALA A 230 -1.29 -26.40 -16.07
N SER A 231 -1.50 -25.14 -15.67
CA SER A 231 -0.72 -23.98 -16.13
C SER A 231 0.57 -23.71 -15.33
N ARG A 232 0.86 -24.50 -14.29
CA ARG A 232 1.93 -24.19 -13.32
C ARG A 232 3.35 -24.46 -13.79
N ASP A 233 3.56 -25.44 -14.68
CA ASP A 233 4.90 -25.93 -15.05
C ASP A 233 5.72 -24.95 -15.93
N ASP A 234 5.10 -23.94 -16.55
CA ASP A 234 5.73 -23.09 -17.59
C ASP A 234 6.11 -21.67 -17.09
N ARG A 235 6.28 -21.48 -15.77
CA ARG A 235 6.28 -20.14 -15.14
C ARG A 235 7.68 -19.58 -14.84
N GLY A 236 8.46 -19.34 -15.90
CA GLY A 236 9.84 -18.80 -15.83
C GLY A 236 10.01 -17.28 -16.01
N ALA A 237 8.94 -16.47 -15.95
CA ALA A 237 8.98 -15.03 -16.25
C ALA A 237 8.40 -14.18 -15.11
N SER A 238 9.06 -13.05 -14.81
CA SER A 238 8.69 -12.12 -13.74
C SER A 238 7.22 -11.68 -13.81
N PRO A 239 6.54 -11.50 -12.67
CA PRO A 239 5.24 -10.86 -12.61
C PRO A 239 5.29 -9.40 -13.11
N PRO A 240 4.14 -8.83 -13.54
CA PRO A 240 4.05 -7.40 -13.79
C PRO A 240 4.30 -6.62 -12.49
N GLU A 241 4.97 -5.49 -12.60
CA GLU A 241 5.17 -4.60 -11.45
C GLU A 241 3.82 -4.08 -10.92
N PRO A 242 3.56 -4.11 -9.60
CA PRO A 242 2.43 -3.38 -9.04
C PRO A 242 2.66 -1.88 -9.31
N PRO A 243 1.63 -1.15 -9.76
CA PRO A 243 1.71 0.31 -9.90
C PRO A 243 2.08 0.92 -8.55
N GLY A 244 2.89 1.97 -8.55
CA GLY A 244 3.14 2.75 -7.34
C GLY A 244 1.85 3.33 -6.76
N TYR A 245 1.89 3.76 -5.50
CA TYR A 245 0.77 4.46 -4.86
C TYR A 245 0.41 5.71 -5.68
N LEU A 246 -0.66 5.61 -6.47
CA LEU A 246 -1.07 6.64 -7.41
C LEU A 246 -1.27 7.98 -6.68
N SER A 247 -0.56 9.01 -7.12
CA SER A 247 -0.78 10.38 -6.66
C SER A 247 -2.18 10.84 -7.08
N THR A 248 -2.71 11.83 -6.36
CA THR A 248 -4.10 12.30 -6.52
C THR A 248 -4.37 13.06 -7.83
N GLU A 249 -3.47 13.04 -8.80
CA GLU A 249 -3.59 13.77 -10.07
C GLU A 249 -4.16 12.93 -11.22
N ASP A 250 -4.01 11.59 -11.19
CA ASP A 250 -4.50 10.72 -12.26
C ASP A 250 -6.03 10.47 -12.23
N GLU A 251 -6.73 10.81 -11.14
CA GLU A 251 -8.21 10.79 -11.11
C GLU A 251 -8.85 11.82 -12.06
N ALA A 252 -8.08 12.80 -12.55
CA ALA A 252 -8.60 13.92 -13.35
C ALA A 252 -8.55 13.70 -14.88
N ARG A 253 -7.98 12.59 -15.38
CA ARG A 253 -7.52 12.52 -16.79
C ARG A 253 -8.34 11.68 -17.78
N GLU A 254 -9.35 10.93 -17.33
CA GLU A 254 -10.27 10.20 -18.22
C GLU A 254 -11.70 10.75 -18.17
N LEU A 255 -11.90 11.94 -18.76
CA LEU A 255 -13.22 12.37 -19.26
C LEU A 255 -13.28 12.12 -20.78
N PRO A 256 -14.35 11.49 -21.30
CA PRO A 256 -14.41 11.14 -22.72
C PRO A 256 -14.55 12.38 -23.61
N SER A 257 -13.76 12.41 -24.69
CA SER A 257 -13.86 13.41 -25.76
C SER A 257 -15.25 13.41 -26.40
N ALA A 258 -16.08 14.41 -26.06
CA ALA A 258 -17.36 14.62 -26.72
C ALA A 258 -17.15 14.97 -28.22
N GLY A 259 -17.78 14.19 -29.10
CA GLY A 259 -17.75 14.41 -30.55
C GLY A 259 -18.57 15.63 -30.99
N ALA A 260 -18.33 16.08 -32.23
CA ALA A 260 -18.92 17.30 -32.77
C ALA A 260 -20.45 17.22 -33.02
N ALA A 261 -21.10 18.37 -32.89
CA ALA A 261 -22.38 18.72 -33.48
C ALA A 261 -22.33 20.21 -33.90
N GLU A 262 -23.19 20.63 -34.84
CA GLU A 262 -23.05 21.86 -35.63
C GLU A 262 -24.03 22.98 -35.21
N GLU A 263 -23.62 24.25 -35.41
CA GLU A 263 -24.44 25.48 -35.59
C GLU A 263 -25.45 25.88 -34.46
N GLU A 264 -25.94 27.13 -34.32
CA GLU A 264 -25.92 28.32 -35.18
C GLU A 264 -25.61 29.64 -34.38
N LYS A 265 -25.86 30.82 -34.99
CA LYS A 265 -25.36 32.17 -34.62
C LYS A 265 -26.10 32.86 -33.46
N ALA A 266 -25.44 33.88 -32.87
CA ALA A 266 -26.12 35.13 -32.49
C ALA A 266 -25.15 36.34 -32.35
N GLU A 267 -25.49 37.43 -33.03
CA GLU A 267 -25.02 38.81 -32.88
C GLU A 267 -26.06 39.63 -32.07
N GLU A 268 -25.83 40.77 -31.40
CA GLU A 268 -24.68 41.69 -31.18
C GLU A 268 -24.92 42.35 -29.77
N ALA A 269 -24.26 43.40 -29.20
CA ALA A 269 -23.30 44.43 -29.61
C ALA A 269 -22.55 45.02 -28.37
N ALA A 270 -21.50 45.83 -28.63
CA ALA A 270 -21.05 47.05 -27.91
C ALA A 270 -20.94 47.15 -26.35
N GLY A 271 -19.88 47.82 -25.86
CA GLY A 271 -19.78 48.28 -24.46
C GLY A 271 -18.40 48.80 -24.02
N GLU A 272 -18.05 50.04 -24.36
CA GLU A 272 -16.85 50.72 -23.85
C GLU A 272 -17.03 51.22 -22.40
N GLY A 273 -15.95 51.31 -21.61
CA GLY A 273 -16.02 51.90 -20.26
C GLY A 273 -14.72 51.85 -19.46
N ALA A 274 -13.86 52.85 -19.61
CA ALA A 274 -12.69 53.05 -18.73
C ALA A 274 -12.99 54.09 -17.63
N ALA A 275 -12.57 53.81 -16.39
CA ALA A 275 -12.51 54.81 -15.31
C ALA A 275 -11.43 54.46 -14.28
N GLU A 276 -10.65 55.48 -13.91
CA GLU A 276 -9.51 55.45 -12.98
C GLU A 276 -9.94 55.91 -11.56
N MET A 277 -9.00 55.85 -10.61
CA MET A 277 -8.94 56.54 -9.30
C MET A 277 -9.52 55.85 -8.05
N GLY A 278 -8.78 55.93 -6.93
CA GLY A 278 -9.29 55.44 -5.63
C GLY A 278 -8.35 55.27 -4.42
N LEU A 279 -7.20 55.96 -4.30
CA LEU A 279 -6.40 55.98 -3.05
C LEU A 279 -6.52 57.32 -2.31
N PRO A 280 -6.82 57.30 -0.99
CA PRO A 280 -5.87 57.68 0.06
C PRO A 280 -5.72 56.57 1.13
N ARG A 281 -4.61 56.40 1.88
CA ARG A 281 -3.97 57.26 2.91
C ARG A 281 -4.90 57.60 4.10
N ASP A 282 -4.47 57.67 5.37
CA ASP A 282 -3.21 57.34 6.09
C ASP A 282 -3.41 57.62 7.62
N ARG A 283 -2.48 57.16 8.47
CA ARG A 283 -2.31 57.33 9.95
C ARG A 283 -3.02 56.30 10.85
N GLY A 284 -2.43 55.92 12.00
CA GLY A 284 -1.08 56.24 12.51
C GLY A 284 -0.88 55.98 14.03
N HIS A 285 0.37 56.13 14.49
CA HIS A 285 0.91 55.89 15.85
C HIS A 285 0.93 54.40 16.31
N GLU A 286 1.97 53.84 16.97
CA GLU A 286 2.88 54.33 18.05
C GLU A 286 2.16 54.40 19.42
N ASP A 287 2.75 54.06 20.59
CA ASP A 287 4.12 53.67 20.96
C ASP A 287 4.06 52.74 22.23
N GLY A 288 5.18 52.19 22.71
CA GLY A 288 5.26 51.56 24.05
C GLY A 288 6.41 50.56 24.29
N GLN A 289 7.38 50.92 25.13
CA GLN A 289 8.59 50.13 25.46
C GLN A 289 8.59 49.57 26.91
N ARG A 290 9.64 48.78 27.22
CA ARG A 290 10.23 48.42 28.56
C ARG A 290 9.67 47.15 29.23
N GLU A 291 10.48 46.15 29.61
CA GLU A 291 11.74 46.07 30.42
C GLU A 291 11.51 46.10 31.94
N VAL A 292 11.70 44.95 32.62
CA VAL A 292 12.48 44.60 33.85
C VAL A 292 12.59 43.04 33.79
N GLU A 293 13.72 42.31 33.91
CA GLU A 293 14.63 42.08 35.05
C GLU A 293 13.92 41.57 36.34
N ALA A 294 14.44 40.66 37.18
CA ALA A 294 15.61 39.75 37.12
C ALA A 294 15.46 38.63 38.21
N GLU A 295 16.39 37.65 38.25
CA GLU A 295 16.83 36.89 39.46
C GLU A 295 15.79 35.96 40.19
N ASP A 296 16.14 34.92 40.98
CA ASP A 296 17.45 34.31 41.34
C ASP A 296 17.35 32.80 41.76
N GLN A 297 18.51 32.15 41.99
CA GLN A 297 18.86 31.01 42.89
C GLN A 297 17.92 29.77 42.99
N GLU A 298 18.39 28.55 42.72
CA GLU A 298 19.20 27.67 43.61
C GLU A 298 18.56 27.33 44.97
N ASP A 299 18.34 26.03 45.22
CA ASP A 299 18.82 25.38 46.45
C ASP A 299 19.07 23.86 46.20
N ARG A 300 19.75 23.19 47.14
CA ARG A 300 20.17 21.78 47.08
C ARG A 300 19.57 20.95 48.22
N ALA A 301 19.63 19.63 48.02
CA ALA A 301 19.67 18.58 49.04
C ALA A 301 18.42 18.33 49.91
N GLN A 302 17.72 17.25 49.58
CA GLN A 302 17.74 16.04 50.41
C GLN A 302 17.62 14.78 49.55
#